data_AF-A0A1G6R6Y2-F1
#
_entry.id   AF-A0A1G6R6Y2-F1
#
_cell.length_a   1.000
_cell.length_b   1.000
_cell.length_c   1.000
_cell.angle_alpha   90.00
_cell.angle_beta   90.00
_cell.angle_gamma   90.00
#
_symmetry.space_group_name_H-M   'P 1'
#
loop_
_entity.id
_entity.type
_entity.pdbx_description
1 polymer ?
#
loop_
_entity_poly.entity_id
_entity_poly.type
_entity_poly.pdbx_seq_one_letter_code
_entity_poly.pdbx_strand_id
1 'polypeptide(L)'
;MKTLKLFSVLLLYPGEELTNYISEFRAFAVKNKLEFLMPLLDYMEKIDILDQQKHYTFVFDLTPSCSLYLLEHFKDDKTKGQKLLDFIEKYSKLGLKPQQNHTPDFLPMYLEYLSFLKKEEVLEEIAPYKSILANIYKKLQEFESPYRVIFEVLSKKEVLDELP
;
A
#
# COMPACT_ATOMS: atom_id res chain seq x y z
N MET A 1 11.04 -5.25 7.06
CA MET A 1 11.51 -4.40 5.94
C MET A 1 10.95 -2.99 6.05
N LYS A 2 11.79 -1.96 6.25
CA LYS A 2 11.32 -0.58 6.50
C LYS A 2 10.64 0.05 5.28
N THR A 3 10.99 -0.37 4.07
CA THR A 3 10.38 0.10 2.82
C THR A 3 8.88 -0.17 2.76
N LEU A 4 8.43 -1.34 3.24
CA LEU A 4 6.99 -1.68 3.28
C LEU A 4 6.20 -0.82 4.26
N LYS A 5 6.83 -0.43 5.38
CA LYS A 5 6.22 0.53 6.31
C LYS A 5 6.09 1.91 5.68
N LEU A 6 7.05 2.34 4.85
CA LEU A 6 6.92 3.58 4.09
C LEU A 6 5.77 3.48 3.07
N PHE A 7 5.64 2.39 2.33
CA PHE A 7 4.52 2.19 1.40
C PHE A 7 3.18 2.19 2.11
N SER A 8 3.09 1.54 3.28
CA SER A 8 1.91 1.58 4.15
C SER A 8 1.47 3.02 4.42
N VAL A 9 2.40 3.86 4.88
CA VAL A 9 2.11 5.26 5.21
C VAL A 9 1.75 6.09 3.98
N LEU A 10 2.47 5.92 2.86
CA LEU A 10 2.20 6.67 1.62
C LEU A 10 0.88 6.27 0.93
N LEU A 11 0.29 5.12 1.30
CA LEU A 11 -1.02 4.68 0.80
C LEU A 11 -2.17 5.02 1.76
N LEU A 12 -1.92 5.72 2.87
CA LEU A 12 -2.98 6.26 3.69
C LEU A 12 -3.64 7.47 3.01
N TYR A 13 -4.88 7.75 3.41
CA TYR A 13 -5.59 8.95 2.98
C TYR A 13 -4.72 10.20 3.28
N PRO A 14 -4.48 11.08 2.28
CA PRO A 14 -3.61 12.24 2.48
C PRO A 14 -4.21 13.20 3.51
N GLY A 15 -3.42 13.49 4.55
CA GLY A 15 -3.76 14.43 5.60
C GLY A 15 -2.53 15.21 6.06
N GLU A 16 -2.75 16.23 6.89
CA GLU A 16 -1.68 17.14 7.33
C GLU A 16 -0.49 16.41 7.97
N GLU A 17 -0.75 15.35 8.74
CA GLU A 17 0.31 14.53 9.33
C GLU A 17 1.23 13.93 8.26
N LEU A 18 0.67 13.35 7.20
CA LEU A 18 1.45 12.78 6.10
C LEU A 18 2.29 13.86 5.40
N THR A 19 1.69 15.01 5.14
CA THR A 19 2.35 16.16 4.49
C THR A 19 3.51 16.70 5.31
N ASN A 20 3.37 16.74 6.64
CA ASN A 20 4.40 17.22 7.55
C ASN A 20 5.66 16.35 7.55
N TYR A 21 5.57 15.07 7.16
CA TYR A 21 6.70 14.12 7.13
C TYR A 21 7.29 13.86 5.73
N ILE A 22 6.84 14.58 4.69
CA ILE A 22 7.31 14.34 3.31
C ILE A 22 8.82 14.51 3.16
N SER A 23 9.42 15.48 3.88
CA SER A 23 10.86 15.71 3.85
C SER A 23 11.64 14.51 4.40
N GLU A 24 11.17 13.92 5.49
CA GLU A 24 11.73 12.73 6.13
C GLU A 24 11.57 11.50 5.24
N PHE A 25 10.41 11.33 4.60
CA PHE A 25 10.20 10.25 3.64
C PHE A 25 11.11 10.36 2.44
N ARG A 26 11.35 11.59 1.93
CA ARG A 26 12.30 11.83 0.85
C ARG A 26 13.73 11.50 1.28
N ALA A 27 14.16 11.96 2.45
CA ALA A 27 15.49 11.65 2.98
C ALA A 27 15.68 10.13 3.18
N PHE A 28 14.65 9.45 3.69
CA PHE A 28 14.66 7.99 3.81
C PHE A 28 14.75 7.32 2.44
N ALA A 29 13.97 7.77 1.45
CA ALA A 29 13.95 7.20 0.11
C ALA A 29 15.31 7.32 -0.56
N VAL A 30 15.94 8.50 -0.54
CA VAL A 30 17.28 8.73 -1.10
C VAL A 30 18.33 7.86 -0.39
N LYS A 31 18.31 7.81 0.95
CA LYS A 31 19.26 7.01 1.73
C LYS A 31 19.20 5.51 1.38
N ASN A 32 18.01 5.01 1.06
CA ASN A 32 17.76 3.61 0.79
C ASN A 32 17.62 3.28 -0.71
N LYS A 33 18.02 4.20 -1.61
CA LYS A 33 17.94 4.00 -3.06
C LYS A 33 16.52 3.68 -3.57
N LEU A 34 15.53 4.37 -3.02
CA LEU A 34 14.12 4.28 -3.38
C LEU A 34 13.69 5.48 -4.24
N GLU A 35 14.55 5.97 -5.13
CA GLU A 35 14.29 7.16 -5.95
C GLU A 35 13.09 6.97 -6.90
N PHE A 36 12.66 5.73 -7.15
CA PHE A 36 11.40 5.47 -7.86
C PHE A 36 10.17 6.05 -7.13
N LEU A 37 10.26 6.37 -5.84
CA LEU A 37 9.21 7.06 -5.08
C LEU A 37 9.15 8.57 -5.34
N MET A 38 10.19 9.17 -5.95
CA MET A 38 10.25 10.62 -6.13
C MET A 38 9.04 11.20 -6.86
N PRO A 39 8.47 10.58 -7.91
CA PRO A 39 7.25 11.11 -8.55
C PRO A 39 6.06 11.24 -7.59
N LEU A 40 5.90 10.30 -6.65
CA LEU A 40 4.82 10.34 -5.66
C LEU A 40 5.09 11.39 -4.57
N LEU A 41 6.34 11.46 -4.09
CA LEU A 41 6.72 12.45 -3.07
C LEU A 41 6.68 13.87 -3.63
N ASP A 42 7.09 14.08 -4.88
CA ASP A 42 6.97 15.34 -5.59
C ASP A 42 5.50 15.77 -5.75
N TYR A 43 4.61 14.81 -6.06
CA TYR A 43 3.18 15.06 -6.14
C TYR A 43 2.61 15.50 -4.78
N MET A 44 2.94 14.77 -3.71
CA MET A 44 2.46 15.07 -2.36
C MET A 44 3.01 16.39 -1.79
N GLU A 45 4.17 16.84 -2.27
CA GLU A 45 4.78 18.11 -1.87
C GLU A 45 4.20 19.31 -2.64
N LYS A 46 3.90 19.14 -3.94
CA LYS A 46 3.56 20.26 -4.84
C LYS A 46 2.07 20.49 -5.00
N ILE A 47 1.24 19.47 -4.79
CA ILE A 47 -0.21 19.55 -5.00
C ILE A 47 -0.90 19.93 -3.69
N ASP A 48 -1.93 20.76 -3.76
CA ASP A 48 -2.73 21.12 -2.59
C ASP A 48 -3.38 19.88 -1.95
N ILE A 49 -3.43 19.85 -0.61
CA ILE A 49 -3.95 18.69 0.15
C ILE A 49 -5.38 18.31 -0.28
N LEU A 50 -6.23 19.29 -0.59
CA LEU A 50 -7.61 19.02 -1.00
C LEU A 50 -7.66 18.34 -2.37
N ASP A 51 -6.76 18.73 -3.28
CA ASP A 51 -6.67 18.11 -4.60
C ASP A 51 -6.01 16.73 -4.52
N GLN A 52 -5.08 16.51 -3.60
CA GLN A 52 -4.57 15.17 -3.27
C GLN A 52 -5.69 14.27 -2.75
N GLN A 53 -6.51 14.78 -1.83
CA GLN A 53 -7.66 14.06 -1.28
C GLN A 53 -8.70 13.70 -2.34
N LYS A 54 -9.04 14.64 -3.24
CA LYS A 54 -9.94 14.37 -4.37
C LYS A 54 -9.40 13.26 -5.27
N HIS A 55 -8.11 13.33 -5.62
CA HIS A 55 -7.47 12.32 -6.46
C HIS A 55 -7.42 10.96 -5.76
N TYR A 56 -7.03 10.92 -4.49
CA TYR A 56 -7.03 9.71 -3.69
C TYR A 56 -8.42 9.08 -3.66
N THR A 57 -9.46 9.86 -3.34
CA THR A 57 -10.84 9.36 -3.28
C THR A 57 -11.32 8.88 -4.65
N PHE A 58 -11.02 9.60 -5.72
CA PHE A 58 -11.33 9.14 -7.08
C PHE A 58 -10.68 7.78 -7.38
N VAL A 59 -9.38 7.66 -7.08
CA VAL A 59 -8.59 6.47 -7.41
C VAL A 59 -8.95 5.29 -6.52
N PHE A 60 -8.99 5.44 -5.20
CA PHE A 60 -9.05 4.30 -4.27
C PHE A 60 -10.45 4.06 -3.70
N ASP A 61 -11.26 5.10 -3.51
CA ASP A 61 -12.57 4.96 -2.86
C ASP A 61 -13.72 4.83 -3.88
N LEU A 62 -13.61 5.53 -5.03
CA LEU A 62 -14.66 5.58 -6.06
C LEU A 62 -14.40 4.65 -7.25
N THR A 63 -13.20 4.07 -7.35
CA THR A 63 -12.85 3.16 -8.45
C THR A 63 -12.65 1.74 -7.92
N PRO A 64 -13.65 0.84 -8.03
CA PRO A 64 -13.58 -0.50 -7.44
C PRO A 64 -12.37 -1.33 -7.90
N SER A 65 -11.92 -1.17 -9.15
CA SER A 65 -10.75 -1.90 -9.66
C SER A 65 -9.42 -1.48 -9.03
N CYS A 66 -9.42 -0.38 -8.27
CA CYS A 66 -8.25 0.17 -7.60
C CYS A 66 -8.37 0.11 -6.08
N SER A 67 -9.48 -0.41 -5.53
CA SER A 67 -9.73 -0.47 -4.09
C SER A 67 -8.52 -1.02 -3.31
N LEU A 68 -8.22 -0.39 -2.17
CA LEU A 68 -7.16 -0.83 -1.27
C LEU A 68 -7.58 -1.99 -0.37
N TYR A 69 -8.84 -2.43 -0.42
CA TYR A 69 -9.31 -3.60 0.32
C TYR A 69 -9.12 -4.86 -0.51
N LEU A 70 -8.13 -5.68 -0.12
CA LEU A 70 -7.69 -6.83 -0.92
C LEU A 70 -8.81 -7.82 -1.19
N LEU A 71 -9.77 -7.98 -0.26
CA LEU A 71 -10.85 -8.94 -0.40
C LEU A 71 -11.96 -8.47 -1.35
N GLU A 72 -12.08 -7.17 -1.64
CA GLU A 72 -13.05 -6.66 -2.61
C GLU A 72 -12.77 -7.17 -4.04
N HIS A 73 -11.51 -7.48 -4.34
CA HIS A 73 -11.09 -7.99 -5.65
C HIS A 73 -11.40 -9.48 -5.85
N PHE A 74 -11.85 -10.20 -4.82
CA PHE A 74 -12.24 -11.59 -4.92
C PHE A 74 -13.73 -11.73 -5.24
N LYS A 75 -14.06 -12.56 -6.23
CA LYS A 75 -15.44 -12.83 -6.66
C LYS A 75 -16.23 -13.72 -5.70
N ASP A 76 -15.55 -14.50 -4.86
CA ASP A 76 -16.19 -15.46 -3.95
C ASP A 76 -16.25 -14.91 -2.52
N ASP A 77 -17.46 -14.58 -2.08
CA ASP A 77 -17.73 -14.09 -0.72
C ASP A 77 -17.63 -15.18 0.35
N LYS A 78 -17.77 -16.46 -0.03
CA LYS A 78 -17.87 -17.57 0.94
C LYS A 78 -16.59 -17.77 1.76
N THR A 79 -15.45 -17.31 1.26
CA THR A 79 -14.15 -17.42 1.95
C THR A 79 -13.68 -16.11 2.56
N LYS A 80 -14.38 -14.98 2.34
CA LYS A 80 -13.96 -13.67 2.86
C LYS A 80 -13.94 -13.64 4.38
N GLY A 81 -14.97 -14.19 5.03
CA GLY A 81 -15.03 -14.27 6.49
C GLY A 81 -13.82 -14.98 7.10
N GLN A 82 -13.44 -16.14 6.53
CA GLN A 82 -12.25 -16.87 6.98
C GLN A 82 -10.97 -16.07 6.74
N LYS A 83 -10.80 -15.46 5.56
CA LYS A 83 -9.62 -14.64 5.25
C LYS A 83 -9.48 -13.44 6.19
N LEU A 84 -10.59 -12.79 6.56
CA LEU A 84 -10.58 -11.70 7.54
C LEU A 84 -10.10 -12.18 8.91
N LEU A 85 -10.54 -13.37 9.36
CA LEU A 85 -10.04 -13.98 10.59
C LEU A 85 -8.54 -14.28 10.49
N ASP A 86 -8.08 -14.78 9.35
CA ASP A 86 -6.65 -15.07 9.12
C ASP A 86 -5.80 -13.79 9.23
N PHE A 87 -6.26 -12.65 8.68
CA PHE A 87 -5.59 -11.36 8.88
C PHE A 87 -5.55 -10.95 10.36
N ILE A 88 -6.67 -11.06 11.08
CA ILE A 88 -6.75 -10.72 12.51
C ILE A 88 -5.77 -11.57 13.34
N GLU A 89 -5.70 -12.87 13.04
CA GLU A 89 -4.78 -13.77 13.73
C GLU A 89 -3.31 -13.38 13.49
N LYS A 90 -2.96 -13.06 12.23
CA LYS A 90 -1.63 -12.58 11.83
C LYS A 90 -1.25 -11.30 12.58
N TYR A 91 -2.15 -10.33 12.64
CA TYR A 91 -1.90 -9.05 13.31
C TYR A 91 -1.76 -9.22 14.82
N SER A 92 -2.61 -10.04 15.42
CA SER A 92 -2.61 -10.29 16.88
C SER A 92 -1.30 -10.89 17.37
N LYS A 93 -0.64 -11.74 16.56
CA LYS A 93 0.68 -12.32 16.88
C LYS A 93 1.78 -11.27 17.05
N LEU A 94 1.62 -10.09 16.43
CA LEU A 94 2.54 -8.96 16.53
C LEU A 94 2.01 -7.83 17.41
N GLY A 95 0.87 -8.02 18.08
CA GLY A 95 0.21 -6.98 18.87
C GLY A 95 -0.41 -5.85 18.05
N LEU A 96 -0.51 -6.01 16.72
CA LEU A 96 -1.14 -5.05 15.82
C LEU A 96 -2.66 -5.17 15.89
N LYS A 97 -3.36 -4.03 15.78
CA LYS A 97 -4.82 -3.96 15.78
C LYS A 97 -5.31 -3.14 14.59
N PRO A 98 -6.41 -3.56 13.92
CA PRO A 98 -7.05 -2.72 12.92
C PRO A 98 -7.46 -1.37 13.50
N GLN A 99 -7.31 -0.32 12.72
CA GLN A 99 -7.86 0.99 13.06
C GLN A 99 -9.39 0.90 13.08
N GLN A 100 -10.05 1.72 13.90
CA GLN A 100 -11.51 1.59 14.18
C GLN A 100 -12.41 1.64 12.93
N ASN A 101 -11.93 2.13 11.79
CA ASN A 101 -12.72 2.34 10.58
C ASN A 101 -12.29 1.47 9.38
N HIS A 102 -11.32 0.57 9.56
CA HIS A 102 -10.80 -0.26 8.46
C HIS A 102 -10.93 -1.74 8.78
N THR A 103 -11.38 -2.51 7.79
CA THR A 103 -11.30 -3.97 7.85
C THR A 103 -9.83 -4.41 7.78
N PRO A 104 -9.51 -5.58 8.34
CA PRO A 104 -8.13 -6.05 8.44
C PRO A 104 -7.46 -6.31 7.08
N ASP A 105 -8.19 -6.40 5.97
CA ASP A 105 -7.64 -6.58 4.63
C ASP A 105 -7.26 -5.28 3.91
N PHE A 106 -7.33 -4.14 4.61
CA PHE A 106 -6.86 -2.85 4.10
C PHE A 106 -5.35 -2.92 3.81
N LEU A 107 -4.96 -2.70 2.55
CA LEU A 107 -3.59 -2.89 2.07
C LEU A 107 -2.53 -2.12 2.88
N PRO A 108 -2.72 -0.84 3.25
CA PRO A 108 -1.78 -0.14 4.14
C PRO A 108 -1.50 -0.88 5.45
N MET A 109 -2.55 -1.42 6.08
CA MET A 109 -2.40 -2.19 7.31
C MET A 109 -1.62 -3.49 7.05
N TYR A 110 -1.94 -4.17 5.95
CA TYR A 110 -1.23 -5.39 5.60
C TYR A 110 0.26 -5.15 5.30
N LEU A 111 0.59 -4.07 4.59
CA LEU A 111 1.98 -3.66 4.34
C LEU A 111 2.73 -3.31 5.63
N GLU A 112 2.06 -2.71 6.61
CA GLU A 112 2.63 -2.50 7.94
C GLU A 112 2.94 -3.85 8.62
N TYR A 113 2.01 -4.80 8.59
CA TYR A 113 2.26 -6.16 9.09
C TYR A 113 3.47 -6.81 8.39
N LEU A 114 3.50 -6.79 7.05
CA LEU A 114 4.61 -7.35 6.28
C LEU A 114 5.96 -6.68 6.61
N SER A 115 5.95 -5.41 7.04
CA SER A 115 7.16 -4.71 7.44
C SER A 115 7.86 -5.32 8.67
N PHE A 116 7.16 -6.13 9.47
CA PHE A 116 7.72 -6.84 10.63
C PHE A 116 8.28 -8.23 10.30
N LEU A 117 7.94 -8.77 9.12
CA LEU A 117 8.36 -10.11 8.72
C LEU A 117 9.77 -10.12 8.12
N LYS A 118 10.36 -11.32 8.05
CA LYS A 118 11.54 -11.55 7.24
C LYS A 118 11.17 -11.50 5.76
N LYS A 119 12.16 -11.19 4.94
CA LYS A 119 12.00 -10.97 3.50
C LYS A 119 11.38 -12.18 2.79
N GLU A 120 11.79 -13.39 3.15
CA GLU A 120 11.28 -14.63 2.56
C GLU A 120 9.79 -14.81 2.87
N GLU A 121 9.38 -14.52 4.11
CA GLU A 121 7.99 -14.60 4.55
C GLU A 121 7.12 -13.54 3.85
N VAL A 122 7.66 -12.32 3.63
CA VAL A 122 6.97 -11.27 2.85
C VAL A 122 6.64 -11.76 1.45
N LEU A 123 7.58 -12.41 0.76
CA LEU A 123 7.40 -12.88 -0.61
C LEU A 123 6.33 -13.98 -0.71
N GLU A 124 6.24 -14.85 0.29
CA GLU A 124 5.21 -15.88 0.40
C GLU A 124 3.84 -15.26 0.67
N GLU A 125 3.77 -14.35 1.64
CA GLU A 125 2.55 -13.66 2.05
C GLU A 125 1.92 -12.83 0.93
N ILE A 126 2.74 -12.12 0.14
CA ILE A 126 2.24 -11.25 -0.94
C ILE A 126 1.89 -12.01 -2.21
N ALA A 127 2.44 -13.21 -2.42
CA ALA A 127 2.29 -13.98 -3.66
C ALA A 127 0.83 -14.19 -4.10
N PRO A 128 -0.12 -14.53 -3.22
CA PRO A 128 -1.53 -14.69 -3.58
C PRO A 128 -2.19 -13.41 -4.12
N TYR A 129 -1.66 -12.23 -3.78
CA TYR A 129 -2.24 -10.94 -4.14
C TYR A 129 -1.59 -10.29 -5.36
N LYS A 130 -0.53 -10.88 -5.94
CA LYS A 130 0.21 -10.27 -7.06
C LYS A 130 -0.64 -9.93 -8.26
N SER A 131 -1.59 -10.79 -8.64
CA SER A 131 -2.48 -10.49 -9.77
C SER A 131 -3.38 -9.29 -9.48
N ILE A 132 -3.81 -9.12 -8.22
CA ILE A 132 -4.62 -7.97 -7.79
C ILE A 132 -3.77 -6.70 -7.88
N LEU A 133 -2.57 -6.72 -7.29
CA LEU A 133 -1.64 -5.58 -7.29
C LEU A 133 -1.21 -5.18 -8.72
N ALA A 134 -1.02 -6.16 -9.61
CA ALA A 134 -0.74 -5.92 -11.03
C ALA A 134 -1.91 -5.28 -11.78
N ASN A 135 -3.16 -5.65 -11.45
CA ASN A 135 -4.35 -5.04 -12.04
C ASN A 135 -4.53 -3.60 -11.56
N ILE A 136 -4.33 -3.34 -10.26
CA ILE A 136 -4.34 -1.99 -9.71
C ILE A 136 -3.24 -1.15 -10.38
N TYR A 137 -2.01 -1.67 -10.51
CA TYR A 137 -0.92 -1.00 -11.20
C TYR A 137 -1.31 -0.54 -12.61
N LYS A 138 -1.87 -1.44 -13.43
CA LYS A 138 -2.32 -1.11 -14.79
C LYS A 138 -3.37 0.01 -14.80
N LYS A 139 -4.34 -0.04 -13.88
CA LYS A 139 -5.36 1.00 -13.76
C LYS A 139 -4.78 2.34 -13.32
N LEU A 140 -3.82 2.35 -12.40
CA LEU A 140 -3.11 3.55 -12.00
C LEU A 140 -2.28 4.15 -13.14
N GLN A 141 -1.77 3.33 -14.07
CA GLN A 141 -1.14 3.85 -15.30
C GLN A 141 -2.16 4.54 -16.21
N GLU A 142 -3.36 3.98 -16.38
CA GLU A 142 -4.43 4.60 -17.18
C GLU A 142 -4.87 5.97 -16.62
N PHE A 143 -4.85 6.14 -15.29
CA PHE A 143 -5.17 7.41 -14.63
C PHE A 143 -3.97 8.34 -14.44
N GLU A 144 -2.80 7.98 -14.96
CA GLU A 144 -1.53 8.69 -14.74
C GLU A 144 -1.26 8.96 -13.24
N SER A 145 -1.74 8.07 -12.37
CA SER A 145 -1.71 8.27 -10.94
C SER A 145 -0.29 8.09 -10.39
N PRO A 146 0.22 9.04 -9.58
CA PRO A 146 1.57 8.96 -9.01
C PRO A 146 1.74 7.75 -8.07
N TYR A 147 0.64 7.25 -7.49
CA TYR A 147 0.65 6.05 -6.64
C TYR A 147 1.10 4.78 -7.39
N ARG A 148 1.12 4.78 -8.74
CA ARG A 148 1.52 3.64 -9.56
C ARG A 148 2.91 3.10 -9.21
N VAL A 149 3.82 3.95 -8.74
CA VAL A 149 5.21 3.56 -8.41
C VAL A 149 5.29 2.54 -7.28
N ILE A 150 4.37 2.59 -6.31
CA ILE A 150 4.30 1.60 -5.24
C ILE A 150 3.80 0.26 -5.79
N PHE A 151 2.72 0.28 -6.59
CA PHE A 151 2.13 -0.93 -7.16
C PHE A 151 2.99 -1.60 -8.21
N GLU A 152 3.83 -0.84 -8.91
CA GLU A 152 4.85 -1.40 -9.80
C GLU A 152 5.78 -2.34 -9.04
N VAL A 153 6.29 -1.89 -7.88
CA VAL A 153 7.17 -2.70 -7.03
C VAL A 153 6.43 -3.88 -6.42
N LEU A 154 5.25 -3.64 -5.84
CA LEU A 154 4.48 -4.69 -5.17
C LEU A 154 4.00 -5.80 -6.13
N SER A 155 3.85 -5.51 -7.42
CA SER A 155 3.43 -6.49 -8.42
C SER A 155 4.56 -7.37 -8.96
N LYS A 156 5.83 -6.98 -8.76
CA LYS A 156 7.02 -7.66 -9.33
C LYS A 156 7.82 -8.36 -8.22
N LYS A 157 7.96 -9.69 -8.31
CA LYS A 157 8.65 -10.47 -7.27
C LYS A 157 10.11 -10.05 -7.12
N GLU A 158 10.76 -9.87 -8.25
CA GLU A 158 12.19 -9.63 -8.38
C GLU A 158 12.54 -8.28 -7.75
N VAL A 159 11.71 -7.26 -7.99
CA VAL A 159 11.90 -5.93 -7.41
C VAL A 159 11.64 -5.93 -5.91
N LEU A 160 10.61 -6.66 -5.46
CA LEU A 160 10.31 -6.77 -4.03
C LEU A 160 11.44 -7.48 -3.26
N ASP A 161 12.10 -8.44 -3.91
CA ASP A 161 13.27 -9.12 -3.35
C ASP A 161 14.44 -8.14 -3.14
N GLU A 162 14.62 -7.17 -4.02
CA GLU A 162 15.75 -6.23 -3.94
C GLU A 162 15.54 -5.08 -2.94
N LEU A 163 14.36 -4.98 -2.31
CA LEU A 163 14.07 -3.88 -1.40
C LEU A 163 14.86 -3.93 -0.07
N PRO A 164 15.33 -2.78 0.43
CA PRO A 164 15.94 -2.65 1.76
C PRO A 164 14.95 -2.64 2.93
#